data_AF-A0A3D2MXT2-F1
#
_entry.id   AF-A0A3D2MXT2-F1
#
_cell.length_a   1.000
_cell.length_b   1.000
_cell.length_c   1.000
_cell.angle_alpha   90.00
_cell.angle_beta   90.00
_cell.angle_gamma   90.00
#
_symmetry.space_group_name_H-M   'P 1'
#
loop_
_entity.id
_entity.type
_entity.pdbx_description
1 polymer ?
#
loop_
_entity_poly.entity_id
_entity_poly.type
_entity_poly.pdbx_seq_one_letter_code
_entity_poly.pdbx_strand_id
1 'polypeptide(L)'
;MKDLLNLLNRDKTEDFDAIRIGLASPEMIRSWSYGEVKKPETINYRTFKPERDGLFCAKIFGPVKDYECLCGKYKRLKHRGVICEKCGVEVALAKVRRERMGHIELASPVAHIWFLKSLPSRIGLLLDMTLRDIERILYFESYVVTDPGLSTLDHGQLLNDEQYFEAMEEFGDE
;
A
#
# COMPACT_ATOMS: atom_id res chain seq x y z
N MET A 1 -9.94 6.02 -39.12
CA MET A 1 -10.64 4.71 -39.12
C MET A 1 -9.99 3.72 -38.14
N LYS A 2 -8.65 3.61 -38.11
CA LYS A 2 -7.91 2.82 -37.10
C LYS A 2 -8.13 3.31 -35.65
N ASP A 3 -8.23 4.63 -35.44
CA ASP A 3 -8.51 5.18 -34.10
C ASP A 3 -9.94 4.91 -33.59
N LEU A 4 -10.90 4.71 -34.51
CA LEU A 4 -12.27 4.32 -34.15
C LEU A 4 -12.33 2.84 -33.74
N LEU A 5 -11.59 1.97 -34.44
CA LEU A 5 -11.46 0.55 -34.12
C LEU A 5 -10.78 0.33 -32.77
N ASN A 6 -9.77 1.13 -32.44
CA ASN A 6 -9.12 1.11 -31.12
C ASN A 6 -10.03 1.62 -29.99
N LEU A 7 -11.08 2.38 -30.30
CA LEU A 7 -12.08 2.86 -29.34
C LEU A 7 -13.17 1.82 -29.07
N LEU A 8 -13.51 1.00 -30.08
CA LEU A 8 -14.46 -0.12 -29.97
C LEU A 8 -13.87 -1.35 -29.26
N ASN A 9 -12.54 -1.52 -29.27
CA ASN A 9 -11.85 -2.65 -28.67
C ASN A 9 -11.44 -2.45 -27.19
N ARG A 10 -11.76 -1.32 -26.55
CA ARG A 10 -11.33 -1.05 -25.16
C ARG A 10 -12.17 -1.74 -24.08
N ASP A 11 -13.32 -2.29 -24.43
CA ASP A 11 -14.24 -2.98 -23.51
C ASP A 11 -14.44 -4.46 -23.86
N LYS A 12 -13.45 -5.11 -24.48
CA LYS A 12 -13.41 -6.58 -24.42
C LYS A 12 -12.80 -6.97 -23.08
N THR A 13 -13.67 -7.15 -22.07
CA THR A 13 -13.37 -8.11 -21.02
C THR A 13 -13.13 -9.43 -21.72
N GLU A 14 -11.86 -9.82 -21.88
CA GLU A 14 -11.55 -11.18 -22.27
C GLU A 14 -12.12 -12.08 -21.18
N ASP A 15 -12.99 -13.01 -21.59
CA ASP A 15 -13.50 -14.02 -20.67
C ASP A 15 -12.30 -14.81 -20.14
N PHE A 16 -12.22 -14.99 -18.82
CA PHE A 16 -11.14 -15.73 -18.17
C PHE A 16 -11.65 -17.09 -17.73
N ASP A 17 -10.82 -18.12 -17.90
CA ASP A 17 -11.18 -19.50 -17.54
C ASP A 17 -10.81 -19.86 -16.08
N ALA A 18 -9.91 -19.09 -15.45
CA ALA A 18 -9.41 -19.39 -14.11
C ALA A 18 -9.06 -18.14 -13.30
N ILE A 19 -9.15 -18.26 -11.97
CA ILE A 19 -8.74 -17.23 -11.00
C ILE A 19 -7.62 -17.79 -10.14
N ARG A 20 -6.57 -16.98 -9.94
CA ARG A 20 -5.47 -17.26 -9.00
C ARG A 20 -5.43 -16.18 -7.92
N ILE A 21 -5.09 -16.58 -6.70
CA ILE A 21 -4.76 -15.68 -5.60
C ILE A 21 -3.30 -15.87 -5.19
N GLY A 22 -2.66 -14.79 -4.73
CA GLY A 22 -1.28 -14.79 -4.26
C GLY A 22 -1.00 -13.57 -3.39
N LEU A 23 0.19 -13.54 -2.79
CA LEU A 23 0.66 -12.38 -2.04
C LEU A 23 1.08 -11.26 -2.99
N ALA A 24 0.76 -10.03 -2.63
CA ALA A 24 1.18 -8.85 -3.37
C ALA A 24 2.53 -8.37 -2.83
N SER A 25 3.52 -8.19 -3.72
CA SER A 25 4.78 -7.55 -3.35
C SER A 25 4.58 -6.03 -3.18
N PRO A 26 5.47 -5.32 -2.47
CA PRO A 26 5.41 -3.85 -2.37
C PRO A 26 5.42 -3.17 -3.75
N GLU A 27 6.21 -3.70 -4.69
CA GLU A 27 6.26 -3.23 -6.08
C GLU A 27 4.92 -3.42 -6.80
N MET A 28 4.28 -4.57 -6.60
CA MET A 28 2.97 -4.86 -7.18
C MET A 28 1.89 -3.92 -6.63
N ILE A 29 1.88 -3.65 -5.32
CA ILE A 29 0.95 -2.69 -4.71
C ILE A 29 1.15 -1.29 -5.30
N ARG A 30 2.40 -0.85 -5.49
CA ARG A 30 2.70 0.43 -6.15
C ARG A 30 2.26 0.44 -7.62
N SER A 31 2.37 -0.68 -8.33
CA SER A 31 1.94 -0.78 -9.73
C SER A 31 0.42 -0.62 -9.93
N TRP A 32 -0.39 -1.01 -8.95
CA TRP A 32 -1.84 -0.80 -8.97
C TRP A 32 -2.25 0.64 -8.63
N SER A 33 -1.34 1.39 -8.01
CA SER A 33 -1.63 2.69 -7.46
C SER A 33 -1.58 3.80 -8.51
N TYR A 34 -2.54 4.72 -8.43
CA TYR A 34 -2.56 5.96 -9.21
C TYR A 34 -1.95 7.15 -8.46
N GLY A 35 -1.52 6.93 -7.20
CA GLY A 35 -0.89 7.97 -6.40
C GLY A 35 -0.85 7.63 -4.92
N GLU A 36 0.05 8.31 -4.22
CA GLU A 36 0.27 8.19 -2.78
C GLU A 36 -0.68 9.13 -2.02
N VAL A 37 -1.38 8.60 -1.01
CA VAL A 37 -2.16 9.40 -0.06
C VAL A 37 -1.27 9.82 1.09
N LYS A 38 -1.12 11.13 1.28
CA LYS A 38 -0.21 11.72 2.28
C LYS A 38 -0.94 12.33 3.48
N LYS A 39 -2.24 12.54 3.31
CA LYS A 39 -3.04 13.42 4.14
C LYS A 39 -4.30 12.68 4.60
N PRO A 40 -4.67 12.70 5.89
CA PRO A 40 -5.89 12.07 6.37
C PRO A 40 -7.16 12.82 5.96
N GLU A 41 -7.03 14.04 5.42
CA GLU A 41 -8.15 14.89 5.06
C GLU A 41 -9.02 14.27 3.96
N THR A 42 -10.32 14.48 4.07
CA THR A 42 -11.32 13.89 3.18
C THR A 42 -11.84 14.92 2.17
N ILE A 43 -12.71 15.81 2.64
CA ILE A 43 -13.33 16.88 1.88
C ILE A 43 -13.23 18.18 2.66
N ASN A 44 -13.20 19.28 1.93
CA ASN A 44 -13.25 20.61 2.50
C ASN A 44 -14.64 20.89 3.09
N TYR A 45 -14.71 21.31 4.35
CA TYR A 45 -16.00 21.52 5.05
C TYR A 45 -16.89 22.62 4.45
N ARG A 46 -16.32 23.63 3.78
CA ARG A 46 -17.11 24.72 3.16
C ARG A 46 -17.50 24.41 1.73
N THR A 47 -16.54 23.91 0.95
CA THR A 47 -16.72 23.76 -0.50
C THR A 47 -17.17 22.36 -0.92
N PHE A 48 -17.14 21.39 0.00
CA PHE A 48 -17.37 19.96 -0.24
C PHE A 48 -16.50 19.36 -1.35
N LYS A 49 -15.41 20.05 -1.72
CA LYS A 49 -14.44 19.56 -2.69
C LYS A 49 -13.46 18.61 -2.01
N PRO A 50 -13.04 17.52 -2.66
CA PRO A 50 -12.00 16.66 -2.14
C PRO A 50 -10.69 17.42 -1.90
N GLU A 51 -10.03 17.11 -0.79
CA GLU A 51 -8.74 17.68 -0.46
C GLU A 51 -7.61 17.07 -1.31
N ARG A 52 -6.56 17.85 -1.54
CA ARG A 52 -5.41 17.41 -2.34
C ARG A 52 -4.55 16.44 -1.53
N ASP A 53 -4.13 15.35 -2.17
CA ASP A 53 -3.34 14.25 -1.59
C ASP A 53 -4.02 13.55 -0.39
N GLY A 54 -5.31 13.81 -0.19
CA GLY A 54 -6.16 13.20 0.84
C GLY A 54 -6.91 11.95 0.38
N LEU A 55 -7.72 11.37 1.28
CA LEU A 55 -8.42 10.09 1.06
C LEU A 55 -9.41 10.10 -0.11
N PHE A 56 -9.93 11.26 -0.50
CA PHE A 56 -10.85 11.38 -1.64
C PHE A 56 -10.25 12.11 -2.85
N CYS A 57 -8.93 12.34 -2.86
CA CYS A 57 -8.25 13.19 -3.82
C CYS A 57 -8.63 12.88 -5.28
N ALA A 58 -9.12 13.91 -6.00
CA ALA A 58 -9.53 13.74 -7.38
C ALA A 58 -8.34 13.52 -8.35
N LYS A 59 -7.12 13.89 -7.96
CA LYS A 59 -5.91 13.62 -8.74
C LYS A 59 -5.58 12.13 -8.76
N ILE A 60 -5.70 11.46 -7.60
CA ILE A 60 -5.38 10.03 -7.43
C ILE A 60 -6.52 9.18 -7.99
N PHE A 61 -7.73 9.39 -7.47
CA PHE A 61 -8.86 8.50 -7.76
C PHE A 61 -9.65 8.89 -9.02
N GLY A 62 -9.45 10.10 -9.56
CA GLY A 62 -10.16 10.60 -10.74
C GLY A 62 -11.27 11.61 -10.42
N PRO A 63 -11.97 12.12 -11.44
CA PRO A 63 -12.86 13.27 -11.34
C PRO A 63 -14.16 12.98 -10.59
N VAL A 64 -14.70 13.98 -9.89
CA VAL A 64 -15.99 13.88 -9.16
C VAL A 64 -17.19 13.91 -10.10
N LYS A 65 -17.06 14.57 -11.24
CA LYS A 65 -18.10 14.72 -12.27
C LYS A 65 -17.59 14.18 -13.60
N ASP A 66 -18.49 13.62 -14.39
CA ASP A 66 -18.14 13.07 -15.70
C ASP A 66 -17.57 14.15 -16.63
N TYR A 67 -16.40 13.87 -17.19
CA TYR A 67 -15.72 14.73 -18.14
C TYR A 67 -15.52 16.18 -17.67
N GLU A 68 -15.30 16.37 -16.37
CA GLU A 68 -15.01 17.67 -15.76
C GLU A 68 -13.87 17.55 -14.73
N CYS A 69 -12.85 18.41 -14.87
CA CYS A 69 -11.78 18.50 -13.88
C CYS A 69 -12.24 19.26 -12.61
N LEU A 70 -11.57 19.05 -11.47
CA LEU A 70 -11.99 19.59 -10.17
C LEU A 70 -12.07 21.13 -10.10
N CYS A 71 -11.18 21.83 -10.82
CA CYS A 71 -11.19 23.30 -10.85
C CYS A 71 -12.20 23.89 -11.86
N GLY A 72 -12.80 23.05 -12.71
CA GLY A 72 -13.76 23.46 -13.74
C GLY A 72 -13.15 24.11 -14.98
N LYS A 73 -11.81 24.15 -15.13
CA LYS A 73 -11.13 24.70 -16.33
C LYS A 73 -11.48 23.90 -17.59
N TYR A 74 -11.33 22.58 -17.51
CA TYR A 74 -11.70 21.64 -18.56
C TYR A 74 -13.04 20.99 -18.23
N LYS A 75 -13.99 21.13 -19.16
CA LYS A 75 -15.34 20.56 -19.09
C LYS A 75 -15.77 19.98 -20.43
N ARG A 76 -16.71 19.04 -20.38
CA ARG A 76 -17.34 18.36 -21.52
C ARG A 76 -16.40 17.34 -22.19
N LEU A 77 -17.01 16.47 -22.98
CA LEU A 77 -16.37 15.31 -23.62
C LEU A 77 -15.16 15.66 -24.51
N LYS A 78 -15.10 16.88 -25.07
CA LYS A 78 -14.01 17.32 -25.95
C LYS A 78 -12.62 17.28 -25.31
N HIS A 79 -12.54 17.32 -23.98
CA HIS A 79 -11.27 17.29 -23.24
C HIS A 79 -10.99 15.93 -22.60
N ARG A 80 -11.70 14.86 -23.03
CA ARG A 80 -11.49 13.50 -22.50
C ARG A 80 -10.01 13.10 -22.59
N GLY A 81 -9.46 12.58 -21.48
CA GLY A 81 -8.08 12.15 -21.35
C GLY A 81 -7.07 13.27 -21.09
N VAL A 82 -7.48 14.55 -21.09
CA VAL A 82 -6.60 15.67 -20.74
C VAL A 82 -6.41 15.72 -19.23
N ILE A 83 -5.16 15.82 -18.78
CA ILE A 83 -4.81 16.07 -17.38
C ILE A 83 -4.73 17.59 -17.17
N CYS A 84 -5.55 18.12 -16.27
CA CYS A 84 -5.58 19.55 -16.00
C CYS A 84 -4.30 20.02 -15.29
N GLU A 85 -3.54 20.94 -15.88
CA GLU A 85 -2.33 21.52 -15.29
C GLU A 85 -2.54 22.26 -13.96
N LYS A 86 -3.75 22.79 -13.70
CA LYS A 86 -4.05 23.50 -12.44
C LYS A 86 -4.32 22.56 -11.26
N CYS A 87 -5.05 21.47 -11.49
CA CYS A 87 -5.50 20.58 -10.40
C CYS A 87 -4.98 19.14 -10.48
N GLY A 88 -4.30 18.78 -11.57
CA GLY A 88 -3.78 17.43 -11.82
C GLY A 88 -4.86 16.39 -12.12
N VAL A 89 -6.13 16.78 -12.21
CA VAL A 89 -7.24 15.84 -12.43
C VAL A 89 -7.39 15.55 -13.92
N GLU A 90 -7.37 14.27 -14.25
CA GLU A 90 -7.70 13.76 -15.58
C GLU A 90 -9.20 13.88 -15.87
N VAL A 91 -9.54 14.37 -17.05
CA VAL A 91 -10.91 14.46 -17.53
C VAL A 91 -11.36 13.08 -18.03
N ALA A 92 -11.99 12.32 -17.14
CA ALA A 92 -12.52 10.98 -17.38
C ALA A 92 -13.97 10.84 -16.86
N LEU A 93 -14.55 9.64 -16.97
CA LEU A 93 -15.80 9.31 -16.29
C LEU A 93 -15.57 9.21 -14.78
N ALA A 94 -16.54 9.64 -13.97
CA ALA A 94 -16.46 9.51 -12.51
C ALA A 94 -16.44 8.04 -12.05
N LYS A 95 -16.92 7.11 -12.89
CA LYS A 95 -16.87 5.65 -12.65
C LYS A 95 -15.45 5.15 -12.31
N VAL A 96 -14.40 5.75 -12.89
CA VAL A 96 -13.01 5.32 -12.66
C VAL A 96 -12.59 5.42 -11.19
N ARG A 97 -13.27 6.26 -10.39
CA ARG A 97 -13.06 6.36 -8.92
C ARG A 97 -13.34 5.06 -8.18
N ARG A 98 -14.09 4.13 -8.77
CA ARG A 98 -14.40 2.82 -8.21
C ARG A 98 -13.35 1.76 -8.58
N GLU A 99 -12.47 2.07 -9.53
CA GLU A 99 -11.51 1.13 -10.13
C GLU A 99 -10.06 1.52 -9.77
N ARG A 100 -9.76 2.82 -9.63
CA ARG A 100 -8.43 3.31 -9.29
C ARG A 100 -8.09 3.07 -7.83
N MET A 101 -6.94 2.45 -7.58
CA MET A 101 -6.39 2.27 -6.24
C MET A 101 -5.40 3.38 -5.87
N GLY A 102 -5.23 3.61 -4.57
CA GLY A 102 -4.20 4.47 -3.98
C GLY A 102 -3.31 3.64 -3.07
N HIS A 103 -2.14 4.15 -2.71
CA HIS A 103 -1.26 3.52 -1.71
C HIS A 103 -0.85 4.54 -0.64
N ILE A 104 -0.36 4.02 0.49
CA ILE A 104 0.31 4.79 1.53
C ILE A 104 1.67 4.14 1.74
N GLU A 105 2.72 4.94 1.67
CA GLU A 105 4.05 4.47 2.00
C GLU A 105 4.21 4.47 3.52
N LEU A 106 4.46 3.29 4.10
CA LEU A 106 4.62 3.16 5.54
C LEU A 106 6.05 3.52 5.94
N ALA A 107 6.20 4.31 7.00
CA ALA A 107 7.52 4.71 7.51
C ALA A 107 8.30 3.53 8.14
N SER A 108 7.58 2.50 8.61
CA SER A 108 8.14 1.29 9.18
C SER A 108 7.35 0.08 8.67
N PRO A 109 7.99 -1.08 8.47
CA PRO A 109 7.29 -2.32 8.16
C PRO A 109 6.24 -2.66 9.22
N VAL A 110 5.08 -3.16 8.78
CA VAL A 110 3.99 -3.58 9.66
C VAL A 110 3.64 -5.03 9.35
N ALA A 111 3.57 -5.86 10.39
CA ALA A 111 3.15 -7.25 10.25
C ALA A 111 1.68 -7.34 9.83
N HIS A 112 1.40 -8.08 8.76
CA HIS A 112 0.04 -8.25 8.28
C HIS A 112 -0.74 -9.19 9.21
N ILE A 113 -1.75 -8.64 9.89
CA ILE A 113 -2.49 -9.27 10.99
C ILE A 113 -3.03 -10.68 10.66
N TRP A 114 -3.48 -10.93 9.42
CA TRP A 114 -3.99 -12.25 9.03
C TRP A 114 -2.93 -13.34 9.06
N PHE A 115 -1.66 -13.05 8.78
CA PHE A 115 -0.60 -14.07 8.79
C PHE A 115 0.00 -14.26 10.18
N LEU A 116 -0.19 -13.26 11.06
CA LEU A 116 0.24 -13.30 12.46
C LEU A 116 -0.79 -13.98 13.36
N LYS A 117 -2.02 -13.43 13.46
CA LYS A 117 -3.03 -13.80 14.47
C LYS A 117 -3.99 -14.91 14.01
N SER A 118 -4.03 -15.25 12.71
CA SER A 118 -4.83 -16.40 12.26
C SER A 118 -4.25 -17.69 12.84
N LEU A 119 -5.09 -18.62 13.28
CA LEU A 119 -4.67 -19.90 13.82
C LEU A 119 -4.78 -21.00 12.74
N PRO A 120 -3.71 -21.75 12.44
CA PRO A 120 -2.35 -21.60 12.97
C PRO A 120 -1.60 -20.40 12.34
N SER A 121 -0.76 -19.73 13.15
CA SER A 121 0.03 -18.57 12.70
C SER A 121 0.95 -18.98 11.56
N ARG A 122 0.81 -18.34 10.40
CA ARG A 122 1.61 -18.67 9.21
C ARG A 122 3.05 -18.22 9.39
N ILE A 123 3.24 -17.05 10.03
CA ILE A 123 4.58 -16.53 10.36
C ILE A 123 5.23 -17.39 11.44
N GLY A 124 4.49 -17.74 12.50
CA GLY A 124 5.00 -18.61 13.57
C GLY A 124 5.48 -19.96 13.05
N LEU A 125 4.67 -20.61 12.22
CA LEU A 125 5.03 -21.88 11.62
C LEU A 125 6.27 -21.78 10.70
N LEU A 126 6.41 -20.66 9.96
CA LEU A 126 7.53 -20.48 9.03
C LEU A 126 8.86 -20.23 9.77
N LEU A 127 8.81 -19.52 10.91
CA LEU A 127 9.98 -19.20 11.72
C LEU A 127 10.29 -20.25 12.78
N ASP A 128 9.45 -21.28 12.94
CA ASP A 128 9.49 -22.24 14.05
C ASP A 128 9.49 -21.57 15.44
N MET A 129 8.69 -20.49 15.56
CA MET A 129 8.54 -19.72 16.80
C MET A 129 7.10 -19.75 17.29
N THR A 130 6.92 -19.66 18.62
CA THR A 130 5.58 -19.53 19.17
C THR A 130 4.97 -18.16 18.82
N LEU A 131 3.65 -18.09 18.69
CA LEU A 131 2.96 -16.82 18.45
C LEU A 131 3.26 -15.80 19.56
N ARG A 132 3.40 -16.26 20.80
CA ARG A 132 3.73 -15.42 21.96
C ARG A 132 5.10 -14.78 21.81
N ASP A 133 6.09 -15.53 21.35
CA ASP A 133 7.46 -15.04 21.17
C ASP A 133 7.54 -13.99 20.07
N ILE A 134 6.85 -14.20 18.94
CA ILE A 134 6.77 -13.21 17.86
C ILE A 134 6.05 -11.94 18.33
N GLU A 135 4.99 -12.08 19.12
CA GLU A 135 4.28 -10.91 19.68
C GLU A 135 5.18 -10.09 20.61
N ARG A 136 5.99 -10.73 21.46
CA ARG A 136 6.97 -10.02 22.30
C ARG A 136 7.93 -9.19 21.46
N ILE A 137 8.43 -9.73 20.34
CA ILE A 137 9.29 -8.98 19.42
C ILE A 137 8.53 -7.80 18.79
N LEU A 138 7.31 -8.05 18.27
CA LEU A 138 6.50 -7.02 17.60
C LEU A 138 6.07 -5.89 18.53
N TYR A 139 5.87 -6.16 19.81
CA TYR A 139 5.54 -5.18 20.83
C TYR A 139 6.77 -4.57 21.51
N PHE A 140 7.97 -4.83 20.99
CA PHE A 140 9.24 -4.32 21.50
C PHE A 140 9.50 -4.72 22.98
N GLU A 141 9.03 -5.89 23.39
CA GLU A 141 9.29 -6.45 24.73
C GLU A 141 10.58 -7.27 24.78
N SER A 142 11.09 -7.73 23.64
CA SER A 142 12.30 -8.56 23.56
C SER A 142 12.97 -8.42 22.19
N TYR A 143 14.29 -8.61 22.17
CA TYR A 143 15.09 -8.69 20.96
C TYR A 143 15.12 -10.13 20.45
N VAL A 144 15.46 -10.29 19.17
CA VAL A 144 15.68 -11.59 18.55
C VAL A 144 17.00 -11.56 17.77
N VAL A 145 17.78 -12.62 17.91
CA VAL A 145 19.03 -12.79 17.16
C VAL A 145 18.70 -13.13 15.72
N THR A 146 19.02 -12.23 14.79
CA THR A 146 18.81 -12.41 13.34
C THR A 146 20.04 -12.95 12.63
N ASP A 147 21.22 -12.72 13.17
CA ASP A 147 22.49 -13.26 12.70
C ASP A 147 23.38 -13.60 13.91
N PRO A 148 23.68 -14.88 14.17
CA PRO A 148 24.49 -15.28 15.31
C PRO A 148 26.00 -15.03 15.11
N GLY A 149 26.48 -14.83 13.87
CA GLY A 149 27.91 -14.63 13.60
C GLY A 149 28.81 -15.72 14.22
N LEU A 150 29.86 -15.29 14.94
CA LEU A 150 30.77 -16.15 15.70
C LEU A 150 30.45 -16.17 17.22
N SER A 151 29.30 -15.62 17.61
CA SER A 151 28.88 -15.58 19.01
C SER A 151 28.40 -16.96 19.49
N THR A 152 28.12 -17.06 20.79
CA THR A 152 27.51 -18.25 21.41
C THR A 152 25.98 -18.28 21.27
N LEU A 153 25.38 -17.28 20.62
CA LEU A 153 23.93 -17.13 20.47
C LEU A 153 23.39 -17.95 19.31
N ASP A 154 22.14 -18.41 19.44
CA ASP A 154 21.44 -19.14 18.38
C ASP A 154 20.58 -18.20 17.53
N HIS A 155 20.47 -18.50 16.22
CA HIS A 155 19.52 -17.79 15.36
C HIS A 155 18.08 -17.98 15.86
N GLY A 156 17.33 -16.87 16.01
CA GLY A 156 15.97 -16.89 16.55
C GLY A 156 15.90 -16.92 18.08
N GLN A 157 17.04 -16.90 18.78
CA GLN A 157 17.07 -16.78 20.23
C GLN A 157 16.49 -15.43 20.67
N LEU A 158 15.60 -15.47 21.66
CA LEU A 158 15.06 -14.27 22.29
C LEU A 158 16.00 -13.77 23.40
N LEU A 159 16.21 -12.45 23.42
CA LEU A 159 16.95 -11.77 24.47
C LEU A 159 16.04 -10.72 25.12
N ASN A 160 16.04 -10.64 26.45
CA ASN A 160 15.51 -9.48 27.15
C ASN A 160 16.51 -8.30 27.08
N ASP A 161 16.13 -7.14 27.59
CA ASP A 161 16.97 -5.94 27.52
C ASP A 161 18.35 -6.16 28.19
N GLU A 162 18.38 -6.75 29.39
CA GLU A 162 19.63 -7.00 30.13
C GLU A 162 20.56 -7.94 29.35
N GLN A 163 20.03 -9.06 28.88
CA GLN A 163 20.78 -10.04 28.07
C GLN A 163 21.28 -9.46 26.76
N TYR A 164 20.51 -8.56 26.14
CA TYR A 164 20.94 -7.87 24.94
C TYR A 164 22.14 -6.95 25.21
N PHE A 165 22.12 -6.19 26.31
CA PHE A 165 23.26 -5.33 26.67
C PHE A 165 24.50 -6.14 27.07
N GLU A 166 24.34 -7.22 27.84
CA GLU A 166 25.42 -8.14 28.17
C GLU A 166 26.05 -8.74 26.90
N ALA A 167 25.22 -9.20 25.95
CA ALA A 167 25.69 -9.73 24.69
C ALA A 167 26.40 -8.66 23.84
N MET A 168 25.95 -7.40 23.87
CA MET A 168 26.68 -6.32 23.19
C MET A 168 28.02 -5.99 23.87
N GLU A 169 28.13 -6.09 25.19
CA GLU A 169 29.40 -5.88 25.88
C GLU A 169 30.40 -7.01 25.59
N GLU A 170 29.92 -8.25 25.48
CA GLU A 170 30.77 -9.41 25.21
C GLU A 170 31.19 -9.51 23.72
N PHE A 171 30.28 -9.20 22.79
CA PHE A 171 30.47 -9.43 21.35
C PHE A 171 30.47 -8.15 20.49
N GLY A 172 30.29 -6.97 21.05
CA GLY A 172 30.10 -5.72 20.30
C GLY A 172 31.37 -4.99 19.85
N ASP A 173 32.56 -5.51 20.17
CA ASP A 173 33.85 -4.87 19.85
C ASP A 173 34.45 -5.26 18.47
N GLU A 174 33.62 -5.76 17.53
CA GLU A 174 33.97 -5.90 16.09
C GLU A 174 33.04 -5.08 15.17
#